data_AF-A0A0D1BQT4-F1
#
_entry.id   AF-A0A0D1BQT4-F1
#
_cell.length_a   1.000
_cell.length_b   1.000
_cell.length_c   1.000
_cell.angle_alpha   90.00
_cell.angle_beta   90.00
_cell.angle_gamma   90.00
#
_symmetry.space_group_name_H-M   'P 1'
#
loop_
_entity.id
_entity.type
_entity.pdbx_description
1 polymer ?
#
loop_
_entity_poly.entity_id
_entity_poly.type
_entity_poly.pdbx_seq_one_letter_code
_entity_poly.pdbx_strand_id
1 'polypeptide(L)'
;MREDIEIYRAGMSDMKKIADLIVSINEEKTKITKYDDFNFYHSKNSLKEVLNGKNKNEMIFIARNKENFIGMINLSFRDSDYLFFIDKFLYIKYLYVDKDKFIDTQEYKDIAKKLFEASISEAKKHGFKYICGDVLSEEDEIRELFEINDMKNYKNRLYKKINTM
;
A
#
# COMPACT_ATOMS: atom_id res chain seq x y z
N MET A 1 23.27 -15.72 4.84
CA MET A 1 23.83 -14.35 4.88
C MET A 1 22.72 -13.45 4.37
N ARG A 2 22.09 -12.67 5.25
CA ARG A 2 20.93 -11.83 4.90
C ARG A 2 21.39 -10.84 3.84
N GLU A 3 20.86 -10.92 2.63
CA GLU A 3 21.18 -9.94 1.60
C GLU A 3 20.62 -8.57 2.02
N ASP A 4 21.37 -7.50 1.79
CA ASP A 4 20.98 -6.17 2.22
C ASP A 4 19.73 -5.70 1.47
N ILE A 5 18.62 -5.66 2.20
CA ILE A 5 17.36 -5.10 1.73
C ILE A 5 17.46 -3.58 1.81
N GLU A 6 17.27 -2.91 0.69
CA GLU A 6 17.21 -1.46 0.59
C GLU A 6 15.76 -1.00 0.46
N ILE A 7 15.37 -0.04 1.30
CA ILE A 7 14.12 0.70 1.16
C ILE A 7 14.42 2.09 0.63
N TYR A 8 13.78 2.47 -0.47
CA TYR A 8 13.96 3.79 -1.07
C TYR A 8 12.65 4.35 -1.62
N ARG A 9 12.58 5.67 -1.75
CA ARG A 9 11.45 6.35 -2.38
C ARG A 9 11.52 6.12 -3.90
N ALA A 10 10.42 5.62 -4.48
CA ALA A 10 10.36 5.30 -5.89
C ALA A 10 10.57 6.54 -6.78
N GLY A 11 11.23 6.33 -7.91
CA GLY A 11 11.46 7.35 -8.94
C GLY A 11 11.02 6.90 -10.32
N MET A 12 11.33 7.71 -11.34
CA MET A 12 10.94 7.44 -12.73
C MET A 12 11.48 6.11 -13.28
N SER A 13 12.63 5.64 -12.79
CA SER A 13 13.21 4.34 -13.16
C SER A 13 12.32 3.15 -12.77
N ASP A 14 11.46 3.30 -11.77
CA ASP A 14 10.60 2.23 -11.25
C ASP A 14 9.23 2.19 -11.93
N MET A 15 8.92 3.17 -12.79
CA MET A 15 7.58 3.39 -13.34
C MET A 15 6.97 2.14 -13.98
N LYS A 16 7.75 1.43 -14.82
CA LYS A 16 7.26 0.22 -15.49
C LYS A 16 6.89 -0.86 -14.48
N LYS A 17 7.80 -1.16 -13.53
CA LYS A 17 7.60 -2.20 -12.52
C LYS A 17 6.37 -1.91 -11.64
N ILE A 18 6.21 -0.66 -11.21
CA ILE A 18 5.06 -0.23 -10.40
C ILE A 18 3.76 -0.34 -11.20
N ALA A 19 3.74 0.10 -12.46
CA ALA A 19 2.54 0.06 -13.28
C ALA A 19 2.08 -1.39 -13.51
N ASP A 20 3.02 -2.28 -13.85
CA ASP A 20 2.73 -3.71 -14.08
C ASP A 20 2.21 -4.37 -12.80
N LEU A 21 2.81 -4.06 -11.64
CA LEU A 21 2.35 -4.56 -10.33
C LEU A 21 0.95 -4.07 -9.97
N ILE A 22 0.66 -2.77 -10.17
CA ILE A 22 -0.66 -2.20 -9.87
C ILE A 22 -1.74 -2.87 -10.73
N VAL A 23 -1.45 -3.12 -12.01
CA VAL A 23 -2.37 -3.83 -12.90
C VAL A 23 -2.65 -5.23 -12.35
N SER A 24 -1.61 -5.99 -12.02
CA SER A 24 -1.75 -7.34 -11.47
C SER A 24 -2.55 -7.37 -10.15
N ILE A 25 -2.29 -6.45 -9.21
CA ILE A 25 -3.05 -6.35 -7.96
C ILE A 25 -4.52 -6.04 -8.25
N ASN A 26 -4.82 -5.14 -9.17
CA ASN A 26 -6.19 -4.76 -9.50
C ASN A 26 -6.96 -5.89 -10.21
N GLU A 27 -6.30 -6.65 -11.06
CA GLU A 27 -6.88 -7.83 -11.71
C GLU A 27 -7.29 -8.87 -10.66
N GLU A 28 -6.44 -9.17 -9.67
CA GLU A 28 -6.78 -10.08 -8.58
C GLU A 28 -7.88 -9.51 -7.67
N LYS A 29 -7.78 -8.23 -7.29
CA LYS A 29 -8.81 -7.57 -6.47
C LYS A 29 -10.17 -7.60 -7.15
N THR A 30 -10.25 -7.42 -8.47
CA THR A 30 -11.53 -7.42 -9.21
C THR A 30 -12.25 -8.77 -9.10
N LYS A 31 -11.52 -9.89 -8.97
CA LYS A 31 -12.12 -11.22 -8.83
C LYS A 31 -12.83 -11.43 -7.48
N ILE A 32 -12.39 -10.73 -6.44
CA ILE A 32 -12.91 -10.87 -5.07
C ILE A 32 -13.78 -9.69 -4.64
N THR A 33 -13.68 -8.55 -5.33
CA THR A 33 -14.39 -7.33 -5.00
C THR A 33 -15.89 -7.46 -5.29
N LYS A 34 -16.71 -7.17 -4.27
CA LYS A 34 -18.17 -7.32 -4.33
C LYS A 34 -18.91 -6.05 -4.73
N TYR A 35 -18.24 -4.89 -4.75
CA TYR A 35 -18.78 -3.56 -5.06
C TYR A 35 -17.76 -2.69 -5.78
N ASP A 36 -18.21 -1.78 -6.65
CA ASP A 36 -17.35 -0.86 -7.42
C ASP A 36 -16.76 0.31 -6.58
N ASP A 37 -16.47 0.07 -5.30
CA ASP A 37 -16.00 1.11 -4.38
C ASP A 37 -14.45 1.24 -4.37
N PHE A 38 -13.74 0.30 -4.99
CA PHE A 38 -12.28 0.11 -4.81
C PHE A 38 -11.45 0.16 -6.10
N ASN A 39 -11.97 0.82 -7.14
CA ASN A 39 -11.25 0.96 -8.41
C ASN A 39 -10.23 2.12 -8.37
N PHE A 40 -9.14 1.93 -7.63
CA PHE A 40 -8.02 2.88 -7.57
C PHE A 40 -7.13 2.79 -8.82
N TYR A 41 -7.60 3.24 -9.98
CA TYR A 41 -6.75 3.22 -11.18
C TYR A 41 -5.70 4.33 -11.15
N HIS A 42 -4.42 3.93 -11.06
CA HIS A 42 -3.35 4.80 -11.50
C HIS A 42 -3.32 4.84 -13.02
N SER A 43 -3.79 5.95 -13.60
CA SER A 43 -3.45 6.22 -15.00
C SER A 43 -1.92 6.36 -15.12
N LYS A 44 -1.35 6.00 -16.29
CA LYS A 44 0.09 6.18 -16.54
C LYS A 44 0.54 7.63 -16.28
N ASN A 45 -0.33 8.59 -16.54
CA ASN A 45 -0.08 10.01 -16.27
C ASN A 45 -0.04 10.29 -14.77
N SER A 46 -1.02 9.82 -14.00
CA SER A 46 -1.05 9.96 -12.53
C SER A 46 0.22 9.38 -11.89
N LEU A 47 0.60 8.15 -12.25
CA LEU A 47 1.80 7.52 -11.72
C LEU A 47 3.07 8.32 -12.08
N LYS A 48 3.17 8.80 -13.32
CA LYS A 48 4.29 9.64 -13.75
C LYS A 48 4.40 10.92 -12.91
N GLU A 49 3.28 11.55 -12.57
CA GLU A 49 3.25 12.75 -11.73
C GLU A 49 3.67 12.48 -10.28
N VAL A 50 3.37 11.29 -9.75
CA VAL A 50 3.87 10.87 -8.43
C VAL A 50 5.39 10.66 -8.48
N LEU A 51 5.87 9.91 -9.47
CA LEU A 51 7.28 9.52 -9.58
C LEU A 51 8.23 10.65 -9.98
N ASN A 52 7.73 11.71 -10.61
CA ASN A 52 8.51 12.92 -10.91
C ASN A 52 8.35 14.02 -9.84
N GLY A 53 7.61 13.76 -8.76
CA GLY A 53 7.42 14.69 -7.64
C GLY A 53 6.46 15.85 -7.92
N LYS A 54 5.76 15.87 -9.06
CA LYS A 54 4.73 16.87 -9.35
C LYS A 54 3.53 16.73 -8.42
N ASN A 55 3.12 15.48 -8.14
CA ASN A 55 2.10 15.19 -7.13
C ASN A 55 2.76 15.01 -5.76
N LYS A 56 2.51 15.96 -4.85
CA LYS A 56 3.02 15.94 -3.48
C LYS A 56 2.11 15.22 -2.48
N ASN A 57 0.92 14.80 -2.92
CA ASN A 57 -0.08 14.15 -2.08
C ASN A 57 -0.03 12.62 -2.19
N GLU A 58 1.04 12.08 -2.75
CA GLU A 58 1.25 10.64 -2.82
C GLU A 58 2.74 10.32 -2.72
N MET A 59 3.07 9.20 -2.09
CA MET A 59 4.42 8.67 -2.06
C MET A 59 4.41 7.15 -2.20
N ILE A 60 5.47 6.63 -2.81
CA ILE A 60 5.67 5.21 -3.01
C ILE A 60 7.06 4.86 -2.50
N PHE A 61 7.14 3.87 -1.62
CA PHE A 61 8.40 3.26 -1.22
C PHE A 61 8.50 1.87 -1.82
N ILE A 62 9.71 1.50 -2.24
CA ILE A 62 10.05 0.19 -2.78
C ILE A 62 11.05 -0.48 -1.85
N ALA A 63 10.83 -1.78 -1.62
CA ALA A 63 11.83 -2.68 -1.08
C ALA A 63 12.50 -3.41 -2.24
N ARG A 64 13.83 -3.37 -2.28
CA ARG A 64 14.64 -4.14 -3.22
C ARG A 64 15.71 -4.96 -2.50
N ASN A 65 16.08 -6.06 -3.11
CA ASN A 65 17.30 -6.79 -2.79
C ASN A 65 18.08 -6.94 -4.10
N LYS A 66 19.28 -6.35 -4.18
CA LYS A 66 20.04 -6.19 -5.44
C LYS A 66 19.15 -5.55 -6.53
N GLU A 67 18.89 -6.27 -7.62
CA GLU A 67 18.02 -5.83 -8.72
C GLU A 67 16.55 -6.30 -8.58
N ASN A 68 16.27 -7.14 -7.58
CA ASN A 68 14.96 -7.75 -7.38
C ASN A 68 14.04 -6.81 -6.61
N PHE A 69 12.89 -6.51 -7.21
CA PHE A 69 11.77 -5.86 -6.54
C PHE A 69 11.10 -6.88 -5.61
N ILE A 70 10.99 -6.58 -4.32
CA ILE A 70 10.49 -7.53 -3.31
C ILE A 70 9.33 -6.96 -2.47
N GLY A 71 9.04 -5.66 -2.58
CA GLY A 71 7.89 -5.09 -1.92
C GLY A 71 7.65 -3.62 -2.27
N MET A 72 6.46 -3.14 -1.96
CA MET A 72 6.03 -1.76 -2.18
C MET A 72 4.94 -1.36 -1.19
N ILE A 73 4.98 -0.10 -0.76
CA ILE A 73 3.86 0.58 -0.12
C ILE A 73 3.59 1.90 -0.85
N ASN A 74 2.34 2.12 -1.24
CA ASN A 74 1.85 3.35 -1.86
C ASN A 74 0.87 4.04 -0.92
N LEU A 75 1.15 5.30 -0.61
CA LEU A 75 0.45 6.11 0.39
C LEU A 75 -0.06 7.40 -0.23
N SER A 76 -1.36 7.64 -0.13
CA SER A 76 -1.99 8.94 -0.40
C SER A 76 -2.07 9.79 0.86
N PHE A 77 -1.80 11.08 0.72
CA PHE A 77 -1.84 12.04 1.80
C PHE A 77 -3.26 12.57 1.89
N ARG A 78 -3.87 12.48 3.07
CA ARG A 78 -5.23 12.94 3.31
C ARG A 78 -5.22 14.00 4.40
N ASP A 79 -5.91 15.10 4.11
CA ASP A 79 -6.27 16.06 5.15
C ASP A 79 -7.31 15.45 6.09
N SER A 80 -7.57 16.15 7.19
CA SER A 80 -8.57 15.77 8.17
C SER A 80 -9.93 15.49 7.52
N ASP A 81 -10.51 14.34 7.86
CA ASP A 81 -11.84 13.93 7.43
C ASP A 81 -12.59 13.38 8.65
N TYR A 82 -13.64 14.07 9.07
CA TYR A 82 -14.43 13.70 10.25
C TYR A 82 -15.07 12.31 10.14
N LEU A 83 -15.19 11.74 8.94
CA LEU A 83 -15.69 10.38 8.72
C LEU A 83 -14.64 9.30 9.02
N PHE A 84 -13.36 9.68 9.06
CA PHE A 84 -12.23 8.78 9.27
C PHE A 84 -11.35 9.24 10.44
N PHE A 85 -10.66 10.37 10.29
CA PHE A 85 -9.75 10.94 11.30
C PHE A 85 -9.81 12.47 11.32
N ILE A 86 -9.93 13.04 12.51
CA ILE A 86 -9.89 14.50 12.71
C ILE A 86 -8.51 15.11 12.43
N ASP A 87 -7.45 14.30 12.44
CA ASP A 87 -6.10 14.71 12.08
C ASP A 87 -5.75 14.25 10.66
N LYS A 88 -4.70 14.85 10.08
CA LYS A 88 -4.11 14.37 8.82
C LYS A 88 -3.69 12.91 8.93
N PHE A 89 -3.95 12.16 7.89
CA PHE A 89 -3.63 10.73 7.84
C PHE A 89 -3.07 10.32 6.47
N LEU A 90 -2.34 9.21 6.48
CA LEU A 90 -1.91 8.52 5.28
C LEU A 90 -2.88 7.39 4.97
N TYR A 91 -3.29 7.26 3.71
CA TYR A 91 -4.11 6.16 3.23
C TYR A 91 -3.27 5.23 2.34
N ILE A 92 -3.15 3.97 2.74
CA ILE A 92 -2.47 2.92 1.97
C ILE A 92 -3.36 2.57 0.78
N LYS A 93 -2.92 2.96 -0.42
CA LYS A 93 -3.56 2.54 -1.69
C LYS A 93 -3.18 1.11 -2.06
N TYR A 94 -1.89 0.81 -1.94
CA TYR A 94 -1.31 -0.48 -2.30
C TYR A 94 -0.27 -0.87 -1.26
N LEU A 95 -0.32 -2.12 -0.81
CA LEU A 95 0.73 -2.78 -0.06
C LEU A 95 1.00 -4.12 -0.73
N TYR A 96 2.26 -4.43 -0.97
CA TYR A 96 2.68 -5.68 -1.59
C TYR A 96 4.04 -6.08 -1.04
N VAL A 97 4.19 -7.36 -0.72
CA VAL A 97 5.47 -7.99 -0.41
C VAL A 97 5.47 -9.35 -1.09
N ASP A 98 6.51 -9.62 -1.86
CA ASP A 98 6.61 -10.85 -2.66
C ASP A 98 6.99 -12.03 -1.77
N LYS A 99 5.99 -12.74 -1.24
CA LYS A 99 6.16 -13.87 -0.33
C LYS A 99 6.95 -15.03 -0.96
N ASP A 100 6.81 -15.24 -2.26
CA ASP A 100 7.43 -16.37 -2.98
C ASP A 100 8.95 -16.22 -3.14
N LYS A 101 9.47 -15.01 -2.93
CA LYS A 101 10.92 -14.74 -2.92
C LYS A 101 11.61 -15.08 -1.60
N PHE A 102 10.87 -15.53 -0.59
CA PHE A 102 11.41 -15.82 0.74
C PHE A 102 11.20 -17.28 1.13
N ILE A 103 12.26 -17.90 1.65
CA ILE A 103 12.18 -19.24 2.26
C ILE A 103 11.66 -19.12 3.70
N ASP A 104 11.97 -18.01 4.37
CA ASP A 104 11.60 -17.72 5.76
C ASP A 104 10.45 -16.70 5.80
N THR A 105 9.34 -17.08 6.44
CA THR A 105 8.17 -16.21 6.64
C THR A 105 8.50 -14.99 7.49
N GLN A 106 9.55 -15.02 8.31
CA GLN A 106 10.00 -13.86 9.07
C GLN A 106 10.61 -12.79 8.17
N GLU A 107 11.31 -13.16 7.09
CA GLU A 107 11.90 -12.19 6.17
C GLU A 107 10.81 -11.39 5.44
N TYR A 108 9.75 -12.07 4.98
CA TYR A 108 8.55 -11.44 4.42
C TYR A 108 7.95 -10.38 5.36
N LYS A 109 7.79 -10.72 6.65
CA LYS A 109 7.26 -9.81 7.68
C LYS A 109 8.18 -8.61 7.92
N ASP A 110 9.49 -8.85 7.93
CA ASP A 110 10.49 -7.82 8.14
C ASP A 110 10.53 -6.81 6.99
N ILE A 111 10.26 -7.22 5.74
CA ILE A 111 10.13 -6.28 4.61
C ILE A 111 8.98 -5.31 4.85
N ALA A 112 7.81 -5.82 5.24
CA ALA A 112 6.65 -4.98 5.52
C ALA A 112 6.97 -3.97 6.63
N LYS A 113 7.59 -4.41 7.73
CA LYS A 113 8.02 -3.51 8.81
C LYS A 113 8.93 -2.40 8.32
N LYS A 114 9.96 -2.72 7.51
CA LYS A 114 10.86 -1.72 6.94
C LYS A 114 10.14 -0.72 6.03
N LEU A 115 9.16 -1.16 5.24
CA LEU A 115 8.31 -0.29 4.41
C LEU A 115 7.46 0.66 5.28
N PHE A 116 6.86 0.15 6.37
CA PHE A 116 6.11 0.97 7.32
C PHE A 116 7.02 1.96 8.07
N GLU A 117 8.20 1.55 8.51
CA GLU A 117 9.17 2.41 9.20
C GLU A 117 9.60 3.61 8.32
N ALA A 118 9.94 3.35 7.05
CA ALA A 118 10.27 4.40 6.10
C ALA A 118 9.09 5.36 5.89
N SER A 119 7.89 4.81 5.77
CA SER A 119 6.65 5.55 5.59
C SER A 119 6.32 6.43 6.80
N ILE A 120 6.40 5.90 8.01
CA ILE A 120 6.13 6.59 9.28
C ILE A 120 7.18 7.68 9.52
N SER A 121 8.45 7.40 9.23
CA SER A 121 9.53 8.38 9.35
C SER A 121 9.27 9.61 8.48
N GLU A 122 8.84 9.40 7.23
CA GLU A 122 8.45 10.50 6.34
C GLU A 122 7.15 11.17 6.81
N ALA A 123 6.14 10.40 7.21
CA ALA A 123 4.85 10.90 7.69
C ALA A 123 5.00 11.89 8.86
N LYS A 124 5.88 11.57 9.82
CA LYS A 124 6.15 12.39 11.01
C LYS A 124 6.70 13.76 10.64
N LYS A 125 7.53 13.87 9.59
CA LYS A 125 8.08 15.17 9.13
C LYS A 125 7.01 16.12 8.63
N HIS A 126 5.89 15.59 8.15
CA HIS A 126 4.77 16.35 7.57
C HIS A 126 3.55 16.45 8.51
N GLY A 127 3.67 15.98 9.75
CA GLY A 127 2.63 16.12 10.77
C GLY A 127 1.43 15.17 10.63
N PHE A 128 1.57 14.07 9.87
CA PHE A 128 0.54 13.03 9.83
C PHE A 128 0.50 12.26 11.16
N LYS A 129 -0.71 11.96 11.64
CA LYS A 129 -0.90 11.24 12.92
C LYS A 129 -1.31 9.79 12.77
N TYR A 130 -1.96 9.45 11.66
CA TYR A 130 -2.48 8.10 11.41
C TYR A 130 -2.03 7.58 10.05
N ILE A 131 -1.92 6.25 9.96
CA ILE A 131 -1.86 5.51 8.71
C ILE A 131 -3.02 4.52 8.72
N CYS A 132 -3.77 4.47 7.63
CA CYS A 132 -4.90 3.56 7.49
C CYS A 132 -4.92 2.95 6.09
N GLY A 133 -5.68 1.89 5.92
CA GLY A 133 -5.94 1.25 4.64
C GLY A 133 -7.15 0.33 4.79
N ASP A 134 -7.74 -0.04 3.66
CA ASP A 134 -8.82 -1.01 3.63
C ASP A 134 -8.27 -2.38 3.20
N VAL A 135 -8.81 -3.44 3.81
CA VAL A 135 -8.49 -4.84 3.48
C VAL A 135 -9.80 -5.58 3.27
N LEU A 136 -9.93 -6.31 2.16
CA LEU A 136 -11.10 -7.14 1.92
C LEU A 136 -11.12 -8.36 2.84
N SER A 137 -12.31 -8.91 3.09
CA SER A 137 -12.47 -10.11 3.92
C SER A 137 -11.70 -11.32 3.40
N GLU A 138 -11.47 -11.37 2.10
CA GLU A 138 -10.80 -12.44 1.37
C GLU A 138 -9.27 -12.26 1.30
N GLU A 139 -8.72 -11.11 1.72
CA GLU A 139 -7.28 -10.78 1.63
C GLU A 139 -6.54 -11.08 2.94
N ASP A 140 -6.45 -12.36 3.30
CA ASP A 140 -5.79 -12.78 4.56
C ASP A 140 -4.31 -12.37 4.62
N GLU A 141 -3.59 -12.38 3.50
CA GLU A 141 -2.17 -12.00 3.47
C GLU A 141 -1.97 -10.50 3.76
N ILE A 142 -2.79 -9.62 3.17
CA ILE A 142 -2.71 -8.18 3.44
C ILE A 142 -3.13 -7.90 4.89
N ARG A 143 -4.12 -8.63 5.41
CA ARG A 143 -4.53 -8.52 6.82
C ARG A 143 -3.37 -8.87 7.75
N GLU A 144 -2.66 -9.97 7.49
CA GLU A 144 -1.47 -10.35 8.26
C GLU A 144 -0.41 -9.23 8.23
N LEU A 145 -0.14 -8.64 7.06
CA LEU A 145 0.81 -7.53 6.94
C LEU A 145 0.41 -6.29 7.74
N PHE A 146 -0.88 -6.01 7.87
CA PHE A 146 -1.37 -4.90 8.69
C PHE A 146 -1.20 -5.21 10.18
N GLU A 147 -1.56 -6.41 10.61
CA GLU A 147 -1.50 -6.85 12.02
C GLU A 147 -0.08 -6.88 12.57
N ILE A 148 0.91 -7.38 11.80
CA ILE A 148 2.32 -7.39 12.22
C ILE A 148 2.94 -5.97 12.34
N ASN A 149 2.26 -4.96 11.78
CA ASN A 149 2.60 -3.55 11.85
C ASN A 149 1.72 -2.78 12.83
N ASP A 150 1.12 -3.50 13.80
CA ASP A 150 0.30 -2.96 14.89
C ASP A 150 -0.93 -2.16 14.43
N MET A 151 -1.36 -2.33 13.18
CA MET A 151 -2.59 -1.73 12.70
C MET A 151 -3.79 -2.42 13.33
N LYS A 152 -4.75 -1.64 13.81
CA LYS A 152 -5.97 -2.15 14.45
C LYS A 152 -7.18 -1.87 13.56
N ASN A 153 -8.10 -2.83 13.54
CA ASN A 153 -9.41 -2.60 12.96
C ASN A 153 -10.17 -1.56 13.80
N TYR A 154 -10.56 -0.45 13.18
CA TYR A 154 -11.37 0.60 13.81
C TYR A 154 -12.77 0.74 13.18
N LYS A 155 -13.00 0.14 12.01
CA LYS A 155 -14.25 0.24 11.26
C LYS A 155 -14.41 -0.97 10.34
N ASN A 156 -15.63 -1.53 10.34
CA ASN A 156 -16.05 -2.58 9.41
C ASN A 156 -17.13 -2.04 8.48
N ARG A 157 -17.05 -2.38 7.20
CA ARG A 157 -18.13 -2.13 6.24
C ARG A 157 -18.99 -3.38 6.12
N LEU A 158 -20.25 -3.27 6.49
CA LEU A 158 -21.26 -4.31 6.28
C LEU A 158 -22.11 -3.94 5.07
N TYR A 159 -22.58 -4.94 4.35
CA TYR A 159 -23.42 -4.74 3.18
C TYR A 159 -24.59 -5.72 3.17
N LYS A 160 -25.64 -5.37 2.43
CA LYS A 160 -26.71 -6.28 2.02
C LYS A 160 -27.07 -5.96 0.57
N LYS A 161 -26.92 -6.94 -0.33
CA LYS A 161 -27.34 -6.76 -1.74
C LYS A 161 -28.86 -6.56 -1.78
N ILE A 162 -29.31 -5.48 -2.39
CA ILE A 162 -30.72 -5.26 -2.68
C ILE A 162 -30.99 -5.94 -4.04
N ASN A 163 -31.86 -6.94 -4.06
CA ASN A 163 -32.29 -7.55 -5.31
C ASN A 163 -33.26 -6.59 -6.01
N THR A 164 -32.82 -6.01 -7.11
CA THR A 164 -33.71 -5.39 -8.09
C THR A 164 -34.16 -6.51 -9.02
N MET A 165 -35.43 -6.94 -8.89
CA MET A 165 -36.09 -7.77 -9.90
C MET A 165 -36.16 -7.03 -11.23
#